data_AF-A0A938WFN0-F1
#
_entry.id   AF-A0A938WFN0-F1
#
_cell.length_a   1.000
_cell.length_b   1.000
_cell.length_c   1.000
_cell.angle_alpha   90.00
_cell.angle_beta   90.00
_cell.angle_gamma   90.00
#
_symmetry.space_group_name_H-M   'P 1'
#
loop_
_entity.id
_entity.type
_entity.pdbx_description
1 polymer ?
#
loop_
_entity_poly.entity_id
_entity_poly.type
_entity_poly.pdbx_seq_one_letter_code
_entity_poly.pdbx_strand_id
1 'polypeptide(L)'
;MSQLQRAHSQLARVLLGKEQQIQLALTCLLAGGHLLLEDLPGMGKTTLAEALARCFGLQFHRLHFTNDLLPADLTGVSVLDPSSGQFRFQP
;
A
#
# COMPACT_ATOMS: atom_id res chain seq x y z
N MET A 1 -4.66 22.39 -16.88
CA MET A 1 -4.94 21.37 -15.85
C MET A 1 -3.68 21.08 -15.07
N SER A 2 -3.72 21.21 -13.74
CA SER A 2 -2.58 20.89 -12.87
C SER A 2 -2.32 19.38 -12.85
N GLN A 3 -1.08 18.96 -12.50
CA GLN A 3 -0.73 17.54 -12.40
C GLN A 3 -1.61 16.79 -11.37
N LEU A 4 -1.93 17.45 -10.26
CA LEU A 4 -2.81 16.89 -9.21
C LEU A 4 -4.22 16.59 -9.74
N GLN A 5 -4.79 17.51 -10.52
CA GLN A 5 -6.12 17.34 -11.09
C GLN A 5 -6.15 16.21 -12.12
N ARG A 6 -5.04 15.98 -12.84
CA ARG A 6 -4.88 14.80 -13.71
C ARG A 6 -4.86 13.52 -12.88
N ALA A 7 -4.07 13.45 -11.81
CA ALA A 7 -4.01 12.27 -10.93
C ALA A 7 -5.38 11.94 -10.33
N HIS A 8 -6.09 12.93 -9.80
CA HIS A 8 -7.45 12.78 -9.30
C HIS A 8 -8.40 12.21 -10.38
N SER A 9 -8.38 12.79 -11.58
CA SER A 9 -9.23 12.32 -12.69
C SER A 9 -8.93 10.88 -13.14
N GLN A 10 -7.69 10.43 -13.04
CA GLN A 10 -7.29 9.05 -13.34
C GLN A 10 -7.83 8.10 -12.28
N LEU A 11 -7.69 8.45 -11.00
CA LEU A 11 -8.19 7.66 -9.87
C LEU A 11 -9.71 7.56 -9.86
N ALA A 12 -10.42 8.66 -10.19
CA ALA A 12 -11.88 8.70 -10.28
C ALA A 12 -12.46 7.76 -11.34
N ARG A 13 -11.67 7.41 -12.37
CA ARG A 13 -12.06 6.39 -13.37
C ARG A 13 -11.93 4.96 -12.86
N VAL A 14 -11.08 4.74 -11.85
CA VAL A 14 -10.84 3.42 -11.26
C VAL A 14 -11.77 3.17 -10.08
N LEU A 15 -12.00 4.18 -9.23
CA LEU A 15 -12.87 4.10 -8.06
C LEU A 15 -14.07 5.04 -8.25
N LEU A 16 -15.15 4.51 -8.82
CA LEU A 16 -16.33 5.27 -9.20
C LEU A 16 -17.11 5.77 -7.96
N GLY A 17 -17.57 7.02 -8.03
CA GLY A 17 -18.47 7.61 -7.02
C GLY A 17 -17.84 7.88 -5.65
N LYS A 18 -16.51 7.81 -5.54
CA LYS A 18 -15.75 7.97 -4.28
C LYS A 18 -14.78 9.15 -4.33
N GLU A 19 -15.21 10.27 -4.91
CA GLU A 19 -14.37 11.45 -5.17
C GLU A 19 -13.73 12.00 -3.88
N GLN A 20 -14.51 12.11 -2.80
CA GLN A 20 -13.99 12.60 -1.52
C GLN A 20 -12.90 11.67 -0.97
N GLN A 21 -13.08 10.35 -1.05
CA GLN A 21 -12.10 9.38 -0.58
C GLN A 21 -10.82 9.43 -1.41
N ILE A 22 -10.93 9.63 -2.74
CA ILE A 22 -9.78 9.84 -3.61
C ILE A 22 -9.02 11.10 -3.21
N GLN A 23 -9.72 12.21 -2.96
CA GLN A 23 -9.11 13.46 -2.54
C GLN A 23 -8.38 13.33 -1.19
N LEU A 24 -8.99 12.67 -0.21
CA LEU A 24 -8.35 12.40 1.08
C LEU A 24 -7.13 11.48 0.94
N ALA A 25 -7.21 10.45 0.10
CA ALA A 25 -6.10 9.53 -0.12
C ALA A 25 -4.91 10.22 -0.81
N LEU A 26 -5.17 11.05 -1.82
CA LEU A 26 -4.16 11.91 -2.44
C LEU A 26 -3.54 12.88 -1.43
N THR A 27 -4.36 13.51 -0.59
CA THR A 27 -3.88 14.45 0.44
C THR A 27 -2.95 13.75 1.43
N CYS A 28 -3.36 12.58 1.92
CA CYS A 28 -2.57 11.77 2.84
C CYS A 28 -1.23 11.34 2.21
N LEU A 29 -1.26 10.82 0.98
CA LEU A 29 -0.05 10.40 0.26
C LEU A 29 0.94 11.56 0.08
N LEU A 30 0.46 12.73 -0.36
CA LEU A 30 1.30 13.91 -0.58
C LEU A 30 1.84 14.52 0.72
N ALA A 31 1.12 14.34 1.82
CA ALA A 31 1.57 14.74 3.16
C ALA A 31 2.52 13.71 3.81
N GLY A 32 2.77 12.55 3.17
CA GLY A 32 3.58 11.48 3.74
C GLY A 32 2.91 10.74 4.91
N GLY A 33 1.58 10.78 4.99
CA GLY A 33 0.81 10.14 6.06
C GLY A 33 0.50 8.66 5.81
N HIS A 34 -0.17 8.04 6.79
CA HIS A 34 -0.71 6.68 6.69
C HIS A 34 -2.23 6.72 6.57
N LEU A 35 -2.79 5.94 5.65
CA LEU A 35 -4.21 5.92 5.35
C LEU A 35 -4.85 4.61 5.83
N LEU A 36 -5.83 4.71 6.74
CA LEU A 36 -6.71 3.61 7.12
C LEU A 36 -7.99 3.66 6.27
N LEU A 37 -8.30 2.56 5.58
CA LEU A 37 -9.49 2.44 4.74
C LEU A 37 -10.48 1.46 5.38
N GLU A 38 -11.51 1.99 6.03
CA GLU A 38 -12.61 1.22 6.60
C GLU A 38 -13.80 1.23 5.64
N ASP A 39 -14.15 0.06 5.11
CA ASP A 39 -15.34 -0.10 4.25
C ASP A 39 -15.73 -1.59 4.22
N LEU A 40 -16.88 -1.92 3.64
CA LEU A 40 -17.32 -3.30 3.43
C LEU A 40 -16.39 -4.06 2.46
N PRO A 41 -16.30 -5.40 2.56
CA PRO A 41 -15.53 -6.20 1.61
C PRO A 41 -15.94 -5.92 0.15
N GLY A 42 -14.96 -5.86 -0.76
CA GLY A 42 -15.21 -5.62 -2.18
C GLY A 42 -15.38 -4.15 -2.61
N MET A 43 -15.33 -3.19 -1.68
CA MET A 43 -15.54 -1.75 -1.98
C MET A 43 -14.32 -1.03 -2.58
N GLY A 44 -13.40 -1.75 -3.25
CA GLY A 44 -12.29 -1.13 -3.99
C GLY A 44 -11.13 -0.57 -3.16
N LYS A 45 -11.01 -0.92 -1.87
CA LYS A 45 -9.90 -0.48 -0.99
C LYS A 45 -8.51 -0.80 -1.56
N THR A 46 -8.28 -2.08 -1.91
CA THR A 46 -7.02 -2.52 -2.52
C THR A 46 -6.82 -1.88 -3.89
N THR A 47 -7.91 -1.75 -4.67
CA THR A 47 -7.89 -1.12 -5.98
C THR A 47 -7.43 0.34 -5.89
N LEU A 48 -7.89 1.10 -4.89
CA LEU A 48 -7.45 2.48 -4.65
C LEU A 48 -5.96 2.54 -4.34
N ALA A 49 -5.48 1.70 -3.42
CA ALA A 49 -4.08 1.66 -3.04
C ALA A 49 -3.15 1.32 -4.22
N GLU A 50 -3.53 0.33 -5.03
CA GLU A 50 -2.79 -0.06 -6.23
C GLU A 50 -2.85 1.04 -7.32
N ALA A 51 -4.01 1.67 -7.52
CA ALA A 51 -4.17 2.75 -8.49
C ALA A 51 -3.36 3.99 -8.11
N LEU A 52 -3.27 4.31 -6.82
CA LEU A 52 -2.39 5.37 -6.30
C LEU A 52 -0.93 5.05 -6.63
N ALA A 53 -0.46 3.85 -6.32
CA ALA A 53 0.92 3.47 -6.61
C ALA A 53 1.22 3.58 -8.12
N ARG A 54 0.36 3.04 -8.97
CA ARG A 54 0.51 3.13 -10.43
C ARG A 54 0.48 4.57 -10.95
N CYS A 55 -0.44 5.39 -10.45
CA CYS A 55 -0.60 6.79 -10.89
C CYS A 55 0.63 7.65 -10.55
N PHE A 56 1.34 7.32 -9.48
CA PHE A 56 2.54 8.05 -9.02
C PHE A 56 3.85 7.33 -9.37
N GLY A 57 3.80 6.21 -10.08
CA GLY A 57 5.00 5.42 -10.41
C GLY A 57 5.70 4.80 -9.20
N LEU A 58 4.95 4.53 -8.13
CA LEU A 58 5.43 3.93 -6.89
C LEU A 58 5.39 2.40 -6.95
N GLN A 59 6.17 1.76 -6.10
CA GLN A 59 6.07 0.33 -5.85
C GLN A 59 4.82 0.03 -5.01
N PHE A 60 4.17 -1.10 -5.28
CA PHE A 60 3.02 -1.58 -4.51
C PHE A 60 3.31 -2.97 -3.96
N HIS A 61 3.23 -3.08 -2.64
CA HIS A 61 3.30 -4.36 -1.94
C HIS A 61 2.01 -4.55 -1.16
N ARG A 62 1.40 -5.72 -1.31
CA ARG A 62 0.19 -6.10 -0.57
C ARG A 62 0.55 -7.20 0.41
N LEU A 63 0.17 -6.99 1.66
CA LEU A 63 0.28 -8.00 2.70
C LEU A 63 -1.08 -8.31 3.29
N HIS A 64 -1.38 -9.60 3.41
CA HIS A 64 -2.59 -10.07 4.06
C HIS A 64 -2.29 -10.39 5.51
N PHE A 65 -2.89 -9.62 6.41
CA PHE A 65 -2.80 -9.90 7.83
C PHE A 65 -3.63 -11.14 8.16
N THR A 66 -2.99 -12.12 8.78
CA THR A 66 -3.60 -13.30 9.37
C THR A 66 -3.31 -13.30 10.87
N ASN A 67 -4.05 -14.09 11.64
CA ASN A 67 -3.82 -14.28 13.08
C ASN A 67 -2.48 -14.94 13.39
N ASP A 68 -1.89 -15.64 12.42
CA ASP A 68 -0.64 -16.38 12.56
C ASP A 68 0.58 -15.59 12.04
N LEU A 69 0.38 -14.38 11.50
CA LEU A 69 1.47 -13.53 11.01
C LEU A 69 2.38 -13.11 12.17
N LEU A 70 3.67 -13.42 12.07
CA LEU A 70 4.68 -13.03 13.04
C LEU A 70 5.31 -11.68 12.66
N PRO A 71 5.80 -10.88 13.63
CA PRO A 71 6.54 -9.66 13.31
C PRO A 71 7.75 -9.92 12.40
N ALA A 72 8.40 -11.08 12.56
CA ALA A 72 9.50 -11.54 11.73
C ALA A 72 9.12 -11.67 10.23
N ASP A 73 7.85 -11.95 9.91
CA ASP A 73 7.37 -12.04 8.52
C ASP A 73 7.27 -10.65 7.84
N LEU A 74 7.34 -9.57 8.64
CA LEU A 74 7.29 -8.18 8.16
C LEU A 74 8.66 -7.51 8.19
N THR A 75 9.43 -7.75 9.25
CA THR A 75 10.72 -7.08 9.48
C THR A 75 11.93 -7.93 9.08
N GLY A 76 11.70 -9.18 8.71
CA GLY A 76 12.73 -10.19 8.51
C GLY A 76 13.31 -10.74 9.83
N VAL A 77 14.13 -11.77 9.70
CA VAL A 77 14.81 -12.46 10.81
C VAL A 77 16.25 -12.83 10.43
N SER A 78 17.14 -12.89 11.42
CA SER A 78 18.50 -13.41 11.22
C SER A 78 18.55 -14.90 11.55
N VAL A 79 18.90 -15.73 10.56
CA VAL A 79 18.98 -17.19 10.67
C VAL A 79 20.43 -17.64 10.64
N LEU A 80 20.83 -18.52 11.55
CA LEU A 80 22.16 -19.13 11.53
C LEU A 80 22.28 -20.07 10.33
N ASP A 81 23.22 -19.81 9.43
CA ASP A 81 23.59 -20.71 8.35
C ASP A 81 24.56 -21.78 8.91
N PRO A 82 24.14 -23.06 9.03
CA PRO A 82 24.96 -24.10 9.64
C PRO A 82 26.23 -24.41 8.85
N SER A 83 26.26 -24.10 7.54
CA SER A 83 27.41 -24.35 6.69
C SER A 83 28.55 -23.36 6.91
N SER A 84 28.22 -22.12 7.24
CA SER A 84 29.18 -21.03 7.47
C SER A 84 29.35 -20.65 8.94
N GLY A 85 28.43 -21.08 9.81
CA GLY A 85 28.40 -20.68 11.23
C GLY A 85 28.04 -19.21 11.44
N GLN A 86 27.54 -18.52 10.40
CA GLN A 86 27.23 -17.10 10.43
C GLN A 86 25.73 -16.85 10.36
N PHE A 87 25.26 -15.79 11.01
CA PHE A 87 23.89 -15.33 10.87
C PHE A 87 23.70 -14.63 9.51
N ARG A 88 22.69 -15.06 8.76
CA ARG A 88 22.25 -14.43 7.52
C ARG A 88 20.84 -13.86 7.70
N PHE A 89 20.65 -12.62 7.28
CA PHE A 89 19.36 -11.97 7.31
C PHE A 89 18.46 -12.52 6.19
N GLN A 90 17.26 -12.94 6.55
CA GLN A 90 16.18 -13.31 5.64
C GLN A 90 15.09 -12.23 5.76
N PRO A 91 14.89 -11.40 4.71
CA PRO A 91 13.86 -10.38 4.69
C PRO A 91 12.45 -10.98 4.64
#